data_AF-A0A2H0PBT2-F1
#
_entry.id   AF-A0A2H0PBT2-F1
#
_cell.length_a   1.000
_cell.length_b   1.000
_cell.length_c   1.000
_cell.angle_alpha   90.00
_cell.angle_beta   90.00
_cell.angle_gamma   90.00
#
_symmetry.space_group_name_H-M   'P 1'
#
loop_
_entity.id
_entity.type
_entity.pdbx_description
1 polymer ?
#
loop_
_entity_poly.entity_id
_entity_poly.type
_entity_poly.pdbx_seq_one_letter_code
_entity_poly.pdbx_strand_id
1 'polypeptide(L)'
;MARSKIVPLKVDAAPAVTAPQAVGLKAAERFFNRDLSWLAFNDRVLSEAADSTVPAFERLRFATIVSSNLDEFFMTRVAEIGKIARRSASHRFLDGMTSRQVLAQIREHALRQKSRQAEVLRDILAALRAEGVEILADFLDERAPDAEVQERLPKLKVLVRRYPESPPGLASERLHVFVRFPREYAVITIEDREGRMVSLPTKDGVKRYALVERWIADRAQDLFPDREVIETFPFKIIRDADLRWRPDDEESLEDQIFEGVQRRVRAKVVRLEVDSPSYSEGALFLATAFGLDSSALYRFDLPLDLRTLARLDIPKPGLRYPPIEPQVPAPFRKPSSAFEIVRRKDILLHHPYDAFDIVVKFMQAAAKDPGVRRIYHT
;
A
#
# COMPACT_ATOMS: atom_id res chain seq x y z
N MET A 1 -34.34 -48.63 -36.67
CA MET A 1 -33.89 -47.79 -35.53
C MET A 1 -34.82 -46.59 -35.41
N ALA A 2 -35.78 -46.65 -34.49
CA ALA A 2 -36.75 -45.59 -34.27
C ALA A 2 -36.12 -44.48 -33.40
N ARG A 3 -36.10 -43.25 -33.91
CA ARG A 3 -35.66 -42.06 -33.15
C ARG A 3 -36.67 -41.77 -32.05
N SER A 4 -36.19 -41.73 -30.81
CA SER A 4 -36.94 -41.30 -29.62
C SER A 4 -37.54 -39.90 -29.85
N LYS A 5 -38.87 -39.80 -29.81
CA LYS A 5 -39.61 -38.53 -29.82
C LYS A 5 -39.77 -38.08 -28.37
N ILE A 6 -38.83 -37.27 -27.88
CA ILE A 6 -39.03 -36.54 -26.63
C ILE A 6 -40.02 -35.42 -26.92
N VAL A 7 -41.23 -35.51 -26.34
CA VAL A 7 -42.24 -34.44 -26.38
C VAL A 7 -41.93 -33.45 -25.25
N PRO A 8 -41.81 -32.14 -25.52
CA PRO A 8 -41.62 -31.16 -24.46
C PRO A 8 -42.86 -31.12 -23.55
N LEU A 9 -42.64 -31.08 -22.24
CA LEU A 9 -43.70 -30.81 -21.26
C LEU A 9 -44.33 -29.45 -21.56
N LYS A 10 -45.64 -29.44 -21.85
CA LYS A 10 -46.45 -28.23 -21.84
C LYS A 10 -46.58 -27.77 -20.39
N VAL A 11 -45.88 -26.69 -20.06
CA VAL A 11 -46.10 -25.96 -18.81
C VAL A 11 -47.33 -25.08 -19.05
N ASP A 12 -48.39 -25.27 -18.26
CA ASP A 12 -49.56 -24.41 -18.30
C ASP A 12 -49.14 -22.96 -18.07
N ALA A 13 -49.73 -22.03 -18.84
CA ALA A 13 -49.47 -20.61 -18.67
C ALA A 13 -49.89 -20.21 -17.25
N ALA A 14 -48.91 -19.84 -16.43
CA ALA A 14 -49.17 -19.29 -15.10
C ALA A 14 -50.14 -18.10 -15.24
N PRO A 15 -51.07 -17.91 -14.29
CA PRO A 15 -51.95 -16.75 -14.31
C PRO A 15 -51.10 -15.48 -14.45
N ALA A 16 -51.56 -14.53 -15.26
CA ALA A 16 -50.87 -13.27 -15.47
C ALA A 16 -50.74 -12.53 -14.13
N VAL A 17 -49.62 -12.76 -13.44
CA VAL A 17 -49.21 -11.98 -12.29
C VAL A 17 -48.91 -10.61 -12.87
N THR A 18 -49.76 -9.63 -12.58
CA THR A 18 -49.40 -8.22 -12.77
C THR A 18 -48.03 -8.04 -12.13
N ALA A 19 -47.00 -7.81 -12.96
CA ALA A 19 -45.67 -7.52 -12.48
C ALA A 19 -45.81 -6.45 -11.40
N PRO A 20 -45.20 -6.62 -10.21
CA PRO A 20 -45.23 -5.58 -9.20
C PRO A 20 -44.81 -4.29 -9.90
N GLN A 21 -45.58 -3.21 -9.75
CA GLN A 21 -45.10 -1.90 -10.18
C GLN A 21 -43.75 -1.73 -9.51
N ALA A 22 -42.68 -1.78 -10.30
CA ALA A 22 -41.35 -1.66 -9.77
C ALA A 22 -41.23 -0.23 -9.24
N VAL A 23 -41.48 -0.07 -7.95
CA VAL A 23 -40.83 0.96 -7.13
C VAL A 23 -39.36 0.52 -7.01
N GLY A 24 -38.71 0.35 -8.16
CA GLY A 24 -37.39 -0.21 -8.30
C GLY A 24 -36.40 0.92 -8.28
N LEU A 25 -35.30 0.70 -7.55
CA LEU A 25 -34.12 1.56 -7.57
C LEU A 25 -33.78 1.95 -9.02
N LYS A 26 -33.50 3.24 -9.25
CA LYS A 26 -32.95 3.72 -10.53
C LYS A 26 -31.67 2.94 -10.84
N ALA A 27 -31.29 2.80 -12.12
CA ALA A 27 -30.11 2.03 -12.50
C ALA A 27 -28.84 2.43 -11.71
N ALA A 28 -28.66 3.73 -11.43
CA ALA A 28 -27.59 4.30 -10.63
C ALA A 28 -27.64 3.91 -9.13
N GLU A 29 -28.82 3.64 -8.59
CA GLU A 29 -29.02 3.28 -7.18
C GLU A 29 -28.84 1.77 -6.92
N ARG A 30 -28.66 0.97 -7.98
CA ARG A 30 -28.48 -0.49 -7.90
C ARG A 30 -27.03 -0.90 -7.66
N PHE A 31 -26.08 0.00 -7.85
CA PHE A 31 -24.65 -0.30 -7.80
C PHE A 31 -23.92 0.63 -6.84
N PHE A 32 -22.98 0.06 -6.09
CA PHE A 32 -21.97 0.85 -5.40
C PHE A 32 -20.85 1.24 -6.36
N ASN A 33 -20.24 2.40 -6.13
CA ASN A 33 -18.98 2.71 -6.78
C ASN A 33 -17.92 1.68 -6.38
N ARG A 34 -17.30 1.02 -7.34
CA ARG A 34 -16.24 0.03 -7.08
C ARG A 34 -15.09 0.62 -6.27
N ASP A 35 -14.66 1.83 -6.60
CA ASP A 35 -13.47 2.45 -6.02
C ASP A 35 -13.74 2.98 -4.60
N LEU A 36 -14.95 3.49 -4.34
CA LEU A 36 -15.38 3.83 -2.98
C LEU A 36 -15.62 2.58 -2.13
N SER A 37 -16.17 1.52 -2.72
CA SER A 37 -16.31 0.22 -2.04
C SER A 37 -14.95 -0.38 -1.67
N TRP A 38 -13.92 -0.17 -2.50
CA TRP A 38 -12.55 -0.57 -2.21
C TRP A 38 -11.98 0.23 -1.02
N LEU A 39 -12.24 1.54 -0.93
CA LEU A 39 -11.84 2.35 0.21
C LEU A 39 -12.51 1.89 1.52
N ALA A 40 -13.79 1.51 1.46
CA ALA A 40 -14.51 0.93 2.59
C ALA A 40 -13.94 -0.44 3.00
N PHE A 41 -13.44 -1.24 2.05
CA PHE A 41 -12.66 -2.43 2.39
C PHE A 41 -11.38 -2.05 3.15
N ASN A 42 -10.64 -1.03 2.71
CA ASN A 42 -9.42 -0.60 3.39
C ASN A 42 -9.71 -0.03 4.80
N ASP A 43 -10.90 0.55 5.04
CA ASP A 43 -11.36 0.93 6.38
C ASP A 43 -11.59 -0.27 7.31
N ARG A 44 -12.01 -1.42 6.75
CA ARG A 44 -12.11 -2.66 7.54
C ARG A 44 -10.74 -3.16 7.96
N VAL A 45 -9.74 -3.07 7.07
CA VAL A 45 -8.34 -3.37 7.42
C VAL A 45 -7.83 -2.41 8.51
N LEU A 46 -8.18 -1.12 8.44
CA LEU A 46 -7.84 -0.16 9.50
C LEU A 46 -8.57 -0.47 10.83
N SER A 47 -9.75 -1.08 10.76
CA SER A 47 -10.49 -1.47 11.97
C SER A 47 -9.80 -2.61 12.71
N GLU A 48 -9.16 -3.56 12.01
CA GLU A 48 -8.29 -4.57 12.63
C GLU A 48 -7.07 -3.95 13.34
N ALA A 49 -6.53 -2.85 12.80
CA ALA A 49 -5.46 -2.11 13.47
C ALA A 49 -5.95 -1.36 14.73
N ALA A 50 -7.21 -0.91 14.72
CA ALA A 50 -7.84 -0.20 15.82
C ALA A 50 -8.31 -1.11 16.96
N ASP A 51 -8.53 -2.40 16.68
CA ASP A 51 -9.06 -3.35 17.64
C ASP A 51 -8.03 -3.67 18.75
N SER A 52 -8.35 -3.36 20.01
CA SER A 52 -7.49 -3.62 21.15
C SER A 52 -7.35 -5.10 21.52
N THR A 53 -8.20 -5.98 20.97
CA THR A 53 -8.10 -7.44 21.16
C THR A 53 -7.04 -8.07 20.24
N VAL A 54 -6.61 -7.34 19.20
CA VAL A 54 -5.53 -7.74 18.30
C VAL A 54 -4.18 -7.43 18.95
N PRO A 55 -3.20 -8.35 18.91
CA PRO A 55 -1.86 -8.10 19.46
C PRO A 55 -1.19 -6.85 18.86
N ALA A 56 -0.41 -6.12 19.66
CA ALA A 56 0.12 -4.80 19.26
C ALA A 56 0.95 -4.79 17.96
N PHE A 57 1.78 -5.82 17.69
CA PHE A 57 2.49 -5.89 16.41
C PHE A 57 1.57 -6.27 15.24
N GLU A 58 0.51 -7.01 15.49
CA GLU A 58 -0.47 -7.32 14.44
C GLU A 58 -1.30 -6.08 14.11
N ARG A 59 -1.67 -5.28 15.11
CA ARG A 59 -2.28 -3.95 14.89
C ARG A 59 -1.37 -3.06 14.06
N LEU A 60 -0.08 -3.00 14.41
CA LEU A 60 0.92 -2.26 13.62
C LEU A 60 1.00 -2.79 12.18
N ARG A 61 1.02 -4.12 12.01
CA ARG A 61 1.02 -4.77 10.70
C ARG A 61 -0.21 -4.38 9.88
N PHE A 62 -1.40 -4.42 10.44
CA PHE A 62 -2.62 -3.95 9.76
C PHE A 62 -2.52 -2.47 9.37
N ALA A 63 -2.03 -1.59 10.24
CA ALA A 63 -1.81 -0.19 9.91
C ALA A 63 -0.81 -0.02 8.74
N THR A 64 0.21 -0.88 8.63
CA THR A 64 1.12 -0.87 7.48
C THR A 64 0.45 -1.34 6.19
N ILE A 65 -0.43 -2.36 6.28
CA ILE A 65 -1.19 -2.89 5.14
C ILE A 65 -2.13 -1.80 4.59
N VAL A 66 -2.82 -1.07 5.46
CA VAL A 66 -3.69 0.06 5.08
C VAL A 66 -2.92 1.08 4.22
N SER A 67 -1.70 1.44 4.65
CA SER A 67 -0.84 2.37 3.90
C SER A 67 -0.37 1.79 2.56
N SER A 68 0.03 0.52 2.53
CA SER A 68 0.46 -0.15 1.29
C SER A 68 -0.65 -0.25 0.26
N ASN A 69 -1.83 -0.70 0.70
CA ASN A 69 -3.02 -0.80 -0.12
C ASN A 69 -3.38 0.56 -0.72
N LEU A 70 -3.36 1.61 0.12
CA LEU A 70 -3.73 2.95 -0.34
C LEU A 70 -2.75 3.48 -1.38
N ASP A 71 -1.44 3.28 -1.19
CA ASP A 71 -0.44 3.64 -2.20
C ASP A 71 -0.73 2.93 -3.54
N GLU A 72 -0.98 1.63 -3.54
CA GLU A 72 -1.32 0.85 -4.74
C GLU A 72 -2.61 1.36 -5.41
N PHE A 73 -3.64 1.66 -4.62
CA PHE A 73 -4.88 2.23 -5.11
C PHE A 73 -4.68 3.57 -5.82
N PHE A 74 -3.81 4.44 -5.28
CA PHE A 74 -3.47 5.70 -5.95
C PHE A 74 -2.66 5.47 -7.24
N MET A 75 -1.66 4.59 -7.18
CA MET A 75 -0.80 4.25 -8.33
C MET A 75 -1.58 3.70 -9.52
N THR A 76 -2.63 2.91 -9.26
CA THR A 76 -3.38 2.18 -10.28
C THR A 76 -4.75 2.79 -10.55
N ARG A 77 -5.64 2.77 -9.55
CA ARG A 77 -7.06 3.12 -9.70
C ARG A 77 -7.26 4.62 -9.85
N VAL A 78 -6.70 5.43 -8.95
CA VAL A 78 -6.85 6.90 -9.01
C VAL A 78 -6.17 7.47 -10.25
N ALA A 79 -5.00 6.92 -10.62
CA ALA A 79 -4.32 7.26 -11.86
C ALA A 79 -5.23 7.06 -13.09
N GLU A 80 -5.90 5.90 -13.17
CA GLU A 80 -6.81 5.57 -14.28
C GLU A 80 -8.07 6.45 -14.29
N ILE A 81 -8.71 6.67 -13.14
CA ILE A 81 -9.87 7.58 -13.03
C ILE A 81 -9.46 8.99 -13.46
N GLY A 82 -8.26 9.44 -13.08
CA GLY A 82 -7.69 10.71 -13.50
C GLY A 82 -7.45 10.80 -15.02
N LYS A 83 -7.04 9.70 -15.68
CA LYS A 83 -6.93 9.62 -17.15
C LYS A 83 -8.31 9.74 -17.81
N ILE A 84 -9.31 9.03 -17.29
CA ILE A 84 -10.69 9.09 -17.78
C ILE A 84 -11.25 10.51 -17.65
N ALA A 85 -11.09 11.15 -16.48
CA ALA A 85 -11.58 12.49 -16.21
C ALA A 85 -11.01 13.56 -17.16
N ARG A 86 -9.76 13.39 -17.61
CA ARG A 86 -9.12 14.29 -18.60
C ARG A 86 -9.63 14.06 -20.02
N ARG A 87 -9.96 12.83 -20.38
CA ARG A 87 -10.47 12.47 -21.73
C ARG A 87 -11.94 12.79 -21.90
N SER A 88 -12.74 12.57 -20.86
CA SER A 88 -14.19 12.80 -20.89
C SER A 88 -14.68 13.22 -19.51
N ALA A 89 -14.96 14.52 -19.35
CA ALA A 89 -15.50 15.08 -18.11
C ALA A 89 -16.94 14.59 -17.83
N SER A 90 -17.67 14.16 -18.86
CA SER A 90 -19.04 13.66 -18.76
C SER A 90 -19.13 12.14 -18.57
N HIS A 91 -18.00 11.43 -18.52
CA HIS A 91 -18.00 9.99 -18.24
C HIS A 91 -18.66 9.72 -16.88
N ARG A 92 -19.58 8.75 -16.85
CA ARG A 92 -20.27 8.31 -15.65
C ARG A 92 -20.01 6.83 -15.41
N PHE A 93 -19.80 6.48 -14.15
CA PHE A 93 -19.72 5.09 -13.70
C PHE A 93 -21.13 4.49 -13.54
N LEU A 94 -21.20 3.19 -13.22
CA LEU A 94 -22.46 2.44 -13.11
C LEU A 94 -23.42 2.98 -12.04
N ASP A 95 -22.86 3.59 -11.01
CA ASP A 95 -23.57 4.30 -9.93
C ASP A 95 -24.03 5.72 -10.32
N GLY A 96 -23.81 6.13 -11.58
CA GLY A 96 -24.17 7.43 -12.11
C GLY A 96 -23.21 8.57 -11.76
N MET A 97 -22.18 8.34 -10.94
CA MET A 97 -21.20 9.36 -10.56
C MET A 97 -20.26 9.70 -11.71
N THR A 98 -19.92 10.98 -11.86
CA THR A 98 -18.87 11.43 -12.79
C THR A 98 -17.47 11.16 -12.23
N SER A 99 -16.45 11.08 -13.10
CA SER A 99 -15.06 10.90 -12.65
C SER A 99 -14.59 11.99 -11.68
N ARG A 100 -15.04 13.24 -11.84
CA ARG A 100 -14.72 14.32 -10.89
C ARG A 100 -15.36 14.11 -9.52
N GLN A 101 -16.62 13.66 -9.49
CA GLN A 101 -17.31 13.34 -8.23
C GLN A 101 -16.62 12.18 -7.51
N VAL A 102 -16.22 11.13 -8.23
CA VAL A 102 -15.49 9.99 -7.64
C VAL A 102 -14.14 10.44 -7.09
N LEU A 103 -13.34 11.21 -7.83
CA LEU A 103 -12.06 11.73 -7.34
C LEU A 103 -12.21 12.61 -6.10
N ALA A 104 -13.26 13.45 -6.05
CA ALA A 104 -13.56 14.27 -4.89
C ALA A 104 -13.91 13.41 -3.65
N GLN A 105 -14.76 12.39 -3.82
CA GLN A 105 -15.11 11.49 -2.72
C GLN A 105 -13.93 10.62 -2.27
N ILE A 106 -13.08 10.16 -3.21
CA ILE A 106 -11.83 9.45 -2.90
C ILE A 106 -10.94 10.34 -2.03
N ARG A 107 -10.75 11.61 -2.41
CA ARG A 107 -9.92 12.55 -1.66
C ARG A 107 -10.44 12.72 -0.23
N GLU A 108 -11.74 13.02 -0.10
CA GLU A 108 -12.39 13.23 1.18
C GLU A 108 -12.27 12.00 2.10
N HIS A 109 -12.51 10.81 1.53
CA HIS A 109 -12.36 9.54 2.24
C HIS A 109 -10.93 9.27 2.65
N ALA A 110 -9.96 9.45 1.75
CA ALA A 110 -8.55 9.22 2.04
C ALA A 110 -8.02 10.14 3.14
N LEU A 111 -8.47 11.40 3.18
CA LEU A 111 -8.14 12.33 4.27
C LEU A 111 -8.70 11.83 5.61
N ARG A 112 -9.98 11.45 5.66
CA ARG A 112 -10.59 10.86 6.88
C ARG A 112 -9.88 9.59 7.33
N GLN A 113 -9.60 8.67 6.41
CA GLN A 113 -8.92 7.41 6.69
C GLN A 113 -7.51 7.67 7.24
N LYS A 114 -6.77 8.64 6.68
CA LYS A 114 -5.45 9.03 7.16
C LYS A 114 -5.48 9.67 8.56
N SER A 115 -6.45 10.54 8.84
CA SER A 115 -6.66 11.09 10.18
C SER A 115 -6.94 10.00 11.22
N ARG A 116 -7.86 9.08 10.91
CA ARG A 116 -8.14 7.92 11.78
C ARG A 116 -6.91 7.02 11.93
N GLN A 117 -6.15 6.81 10.86
CA GLN A 117 -4.92 6.01 10.90
C GLN A 117 -3.86 6.64 11.82
N ALA A 118 -3.77 7.96 11.91
CA ALA A 118 -2.88 8.66 12.83
C ALA A 118 -3.26 8.41 14.29
N GLU A 119 -4.55 8.50 14.62
CA GLU A 119 -5.06 8.17 15.96
C GLU A 119 -4.74 6.72 16.34
N VAL A 120 -5.09 5.78 15.45
CA VAL A 120 -4.81 4.35 15.65
C VAL A 120 -3.32 4.07 15.80
N LEU A 121 -2.47 4.75 15.01
CA LEU A 121 -1.03 4.59 15.13
C LEU A 121 -0.52 5.06 16.49
N ARG A 122 -0.98 6.21 17.01
CA ARG A 122 -0.61 6.69 18.36
C ARG A 122 -0.96 5.66 19.43
N ASP A 123 -2.15 5.08 19.36
CA ASP A 123 -2.58 4.03 20.29
C ASP A 123 -1.71 2.77 20.20
N ILE A 124 -1.33 2.38 18.98
CA ILE A 124 -0.41 1.25 18.75
C ILE A 124 0.97 1.54 19.33
N LEU A 125 1.52 2.74 19.09
CA LEU A 125 2.83 3.13 19.61
C LEU A 125 2.83 3.16 21.15
N ALA A 126 1.75 3.64 21.77
CA ALA A 126 1.59 3.60 23.23
C ALA A 126 1.54 2.16 23.76
N ALA A 127 0.79 1.27 23.11
CA ALA A 127 0.73 -0.14 23.49
C ALA A 127 2.09 -0.85 23.35
N LEU A 128 2.83 -0.58 22.27
CA LEU A 128 4.19 -1.10 22.09
C LEU A 128 5.15 -0.57 23.14
N ARG A 129 5.04 0.71 23.52
CA ARG A 129 5.87 1.33 24.56
C ARG A 129 5.67 0.64 25.91
N ALA A 130 4.42 0.33 26.28
CA ALA A 130 4.11 -0.43 27.50
C ALA A 130 4.77 -1.82 27.51
N GLU A 131 5.03 -2.37 26.33
CA GLU A 131 5.68 -3.66 26.12
C GLU A 131 7.20 -3.54 25.92
N GLY A 132 7.79 -2.38 26.18
CA GLY A 132 9.24 -2.15 26.09
C GLY A 132 9.74 -1.95 24.66
N VAL A 133 8.86 -1.55 23.73
CA VAL A 133 9.19 -1.24 22.34
C VAL A 133 8.82 0.21 22.05
N GLU A 134 9.82 1.07 21.87
CA GLU A 134 9.64 2.50 21.67
C GLU A 134 10.02 2.89 20.24
N ILE A 135 9.10 3.54 19.54
CA ILE A 135 9.35 4.11 18.20
C ILE A 135 9.19 5.61 18.31
N LEU A 136 10.31 6.33 18.27
CA LEU A 136 10.36 7.78 18.32
C LEU A 136 9.91 8.35 16.97
N ALA A 137 8.74 8.97 16.98
CA ALA A 137 8.14 9.67 15.86
C ALA A 137 8.02 11.18 16.11
N ASP A 138 8.25 11.66 17.33
CA ASP A 138 8.22 13.08 17.68
C ASP A 138 9.50 13.41 18.45
N PHE A 139 10.17 14.51 18.10
CA PHE A 139 11.50 14.88 18.60
C PHE A 139 11.55 16.28 19.26
N LEU A 140 10.36 16.85 19.52
CA LEU A 140 10.15 18.27 19.83
C LEU A 140 10.81 18.77 21.13
N ASP A 141 11.07 17.89 22.11
CA ASP A 141 11.47 18.32 23.47
C ASP A 141 12.76 17.68 24.01
N GLU A 142 13.26 16.58 23.42
CA GLU A 142 14.46 15.88 23.91
C GLU A 142 15.56 15.84 22.82
N ARG A 143 16.72 16.46 23.11
CA ARG A 143 17.95 16.33 22.28
C ARG A 143 18.62 14.96 22.41
N ALA A 144 18.22 14.15 23.39
CA ALA A 144 18.56 12.74 23.40
C ALA A 144 17.47 12.02 22.61
N PRO A 145 17.78 11.22 21.58
CA PRO A 145 19.07 10.57 21.28
C PRO A 145 19.74 11.10 19.99
N ASP A 146 19.96 12.41 19.86
CA ASP A 146 20.45 13.02 18.60
C ASP A 146 21.80 12.47 18.17
N ALA A 147 22.75 12.30 19.10
CA ALA A 147 24.09 11.79 18.79
C ALA A 147 24.02 10.36 18.24
N GLU A 148 23.23 9.50 18.87
CA GLU A 148 23.05 8.11 18.48
C GLU A 148 22.30 7.96 17.15
N VAL A 149 21.35 8.85 16.86
CA VAL A 149 20.65 8.91 15.56
C VAL A 149 21.62 9.39 14.49
N GLN A 150 22.38 10.45 14.75
CA GLN A 150 23.32 11.05 13.81
C GLN A 150 24.43 10.07 13.39
N GLU A 151 24.97 9.29 14.34
CA GLU A 151 25.97 8.24 14.08
C GLU A 151 25.42 7.12 13.17
N ARG A 152 24.10 6.88 13.22
CA ARG A 152 23.43 5.77 12.53
C ARG A 152 22.64 6.20 11.30
N LEU A 153 22.77 7.46 10.87
CA LEU A 153 22.02 7.96 9.71
C LEU A 153 22.27 7.07 8.49
N PRO A 154 21.21 6.73 7.73
CA PRO A 154 21.37 6.04 6.48
C PRO A 154 22.10 6.92 5.47
N LYS A 155 22.43 6.37 4.31
CA LYS A 155 22.93 7.17 3.20
C LYS A 155 21.87 8.20 2.79
N LEU A 156 22.18 9.47 3.04
CA LEU A 156 21.36 10.61 2.63
C LEU A 156 21.90 11.21 1.33
N LYS A 157 21.00 11.57 0.42
CA LYS A 157 21.32 12.41 -0.73
C LYS A 157 20.70 13.78 -0.55
N VAL A 158 21.53 14.80 -0.37
CA VAL A 158 21.11 16.19 -0.21
C VAL A 158 21.27 16.92 -1.55
N LEU A 159 20.19 17.56 -2.02
CA LEU A 159 20.21 18.41 -3.20
C LEU A 159 19.70 19.80 -2.83
N VAL A 160 20.54 20.82 -2.99
CA VAL A 160 20.18 22.23 -2.79
C VAL A 160 19.94 22.90 -4.16
N ARG A 161 18.88 23.69 -4.26
CA ARG A 161 18.48 24.44 -5.47
C ARG A 161 17.98 25.83 -5.11
N ARG A 162 17.99 26.76 -6.07
CA ARG A 162 17.38 28.08 -5.85
C ARG A 162 15.88 27.95 -5.80
N TYR A 163 15.22 28.74 -4.95
CA TYR A 163 13.76 28.83 -4.96
C TYR A 163 13.33 29.91 -5.96
N PRO A 164 12.37 29.68 -6.89
CA PRO A 164 11.53 28.47 -7.06
C PRO A 164 11.94 27.61 -8.29
N GLU A 165 13.20 27.20 -8.43
CA GLU A 165 13.61 26.26 -9.48
C GLU A 165 12.91 24.90 -9.33
N SER A 166 12.65 24.19 -10.43
CA SER A 166 11.98 22.89 -10.37
C SER A 166 12.73 21.87 -9.50
N PRO A 167 12.02 21.05 -8.70
CA PRO A 167 12.58 19.92 -7.97
C PRO A 167 13.33 18.93 -8.86
N PRO A 168 14.34 18.22 -8.32
CA PRO A 168 15.02 17.16 -9.04
C PRO A 168 14.05 16.01 -9.39
N GLY A 169 14.45 15.13 -10.31
CA GLY A 169 13.70 13.90 -10.57
C GLY A 169 13.68 12.99 -9.35
N LEU A 170 12.53 12.90 -8.67
CA LEU A 170 12.32 12.06 -7.49
C LEU A 170 11.66 10.74 -7.86
N ALA A 171 12.11 9.66 -7.21
CA ALA A 171 11.53 8.34 -7.34
C ALA A 171 10.14 8.27 -6.66
N SER A 172 9.25 7.46 -7.22
CA SER A 172 7.96 7.17 -6.58
C SER A 172 8.18 6.43 -5.25
N GLU A 173 7.30 6.67 -4.28
CA GLU A 173 7.22 5.99 -2.99
C GLU A 173 8.46 6.16 -2.08
N ARG A 174 9.46 6.93 -2.50
CA ARG A 174 10.63 7.25 -1.69
C ARG A 174 10.33 8.41 -0.76
N LEU A 175 10.95 8.35 0.42
CA LEU A 175 10.80 9.34 1.45
C LEU A 175 11.85 10.45 1.30
N HIS A 176 11.36 11.67 1.39
CA HIS A 176 12.16 12.88 1.27
C HIS A 176 11.84 13.83 2.41
N VAL A 177 12.78 14.71 2.73
CA VAL A 177 12.54 15.87 3.61
C VAL A 177 12.79 17.12 2.79
N PHE A 178 11.80 18.00 2.73
CA PHE A 178 11.91 19.32 2.14
C PHE A 178 12.35 20.31 3.21
N VAL A 179 13.33 21.15 2.91
CA VAL A 179 13.78 22.23 3.79
C VAL A 179 13.84 23.52 2.97
N ARG A 180 13.13 24.56 3.39
CA ARG A 180 13.06 25.85 2.70
C ARG A 180 13.92 26.89 3.39
N PHE A 181 14.60 27.69 2.58
CA PHE A 181 15.37 28.87 2.98
C PHE A 181 14.83 30.10 2.22
N PRO A 182 15.30 31.35 2.51
CA PRO A 182 14.79 32.55 1.86
C PRO A 182 14.93 32.58 0.33
N ARG A 183 16.01 32.00 -0.22
CA ARG A 183 16.32 32.02 -1.67
C ARG A 183 16.60 30.64 -2.25
N GLU A 184 16.55 29.61 -1.43
CA GLU A 184 16.95 28.24 -1.76
C GLU A 184 16.00 27.25 -1.11
N TYR A 185 16.07 26.00 -1.55
CA TYR A 185 15.50 24.87 -0.82
C TYR A 185 16.44 23.67 -0.94
N ALA A 186 16.36 22.77 0.03
CA ALA A 186 16.99 21.46 -0.01
C ALA A 186 15.93 20.36 -0.11
N VAL A 187 16.27 19.29 -0.83
CA VAL A 187 15.58 18.01 -0.77
C VAL A 187 16.57 16.98 -0.26
N ILE A 188 16.32 16.47 0.94
CA ILE A 188 17.08 15.38 1.54
C ILE A 188 16.35 14.09 1.21
N THR A 189 17.03 13.16 0.55
CA THR A 189 16.46 11.87 0.15
C THR A 189 17.07 10.76 1.01
N ILE A 190 16.20 9.96 1.60
CA ILE A 190 16.60 8.72 2.28
C ILE A 190 16.71 7.64 1.19
N GLU A 191 17.94 7.29 0.80
CA GLU A 191 18.17 6.40 -0.36
C GLU A 191 17.78 4.95 -0.06
N ASP A 192 18.08 4.49 1.15
CA ASP A 192 17.66 3.17 1.64
C ASP A 192 16.41 3.29 2.49
N ARG A 193 15.34 2.67 2.01
CA ARG A 193 14.03 2.66 2.65
C ARG A 193 14.04 2.00 4.03
N GLU A 194 14.90 1.00 4.22
CA GLU A 194 15.04 0.29 5.48
C GLU A 194 15.85 1.11 6.48
N GLY A 195 16.91 1.75 6.01
CA GLY A 195 17.74 2.67 6.79
C GLY A 195 17.01 3.88 7.38
N ARG A 196 15.75 4.14 7.03
CA ARG A 196 14.95 5.21 7.65
C ARG A 196 14.61 4.95 9.12
N MET A 197 14.61 3.68 9.56
CA MET A 197 14.29 3.31 10.92
C MET A 197 15.56 2.87 11.62
N VAL A 198 16.13 3.75 12.44
CA VAL A 198 17.41 3.47 13.11
C VAL A 198 17.15 2.84 14.47
N SER A 199 17.81 1.71 14.74
CA SER A 199 17.81 1.07 16.06
C SER A 199 18.77 1.79 16.99
N LEU A 200 18.30 2.16 18.18
CA LEU A 200 19.06 2.92 19.16
C LEU A 200 19.50 2.03 20.33
N PRO A 201 20.74 2.19 20.81
CA PRO A 201 21.24 1.43 21.94
C PRO A 201 20.47 1.85 23.21
N THR A 202 20.12 0.86 24.01
CA THR A 202 19.40 1.04 25.27
C THR A 202 20.07 0.20 26.34
N LYS A 203 20.12 0.71 27.57
CA LYS A 203 20.71 0.00 28.71
C LYS A 203 19.71 -0.91 29.42
N ASP A 204 18.42 -0.66 29.25
CA ASP A 204 17.35 -1.22 30.10
C ASP A 204 16.51 -2.30 29.40
N GLY A 205 17.02 -2.93 28.34
CA GLY A 205 16.31 -3.99 27.59
C GLY A 205 15.15 -3.50 26.71
N VAL A 206 14.76 -2.23 26.80
CA VAL A 206 13.80 -1.56 25.90
C VAL A 206 14.34 -1.54 24.48
N LYS A 207 13.57 -1.96 23.48
CA LYS A 207 13.97 -1.80 22.07
C LYS A 207 13.51 -0.42 21.60
N ARG A 208 14.45 0.46 21.28
CA ARG A 208 14.15 1.82 20.84
C ARG A 208 14.55 2.03 19.38
N TYR A 209 13.66 2.66 18.62
CA TYR A 209 13.87 3.01 17.22
C TYR A 209 13.55 4.49 17.00
N ALA A 210 14.18 5.13 16.02
CA ALA A 210 13.86 6.49 15.61
C ALA A 210 13.54 6.55 14.11
N LEU A 211 12.53 7.36 13.75
CA LEU A 211 12.16 7.66 12.37
C LEU A 211 13.00 8.82 11.84
N VAL A 212 13.93 8.50 10.96
CA VAL A 212 14.95 9.42 10.45
C VAL A 212 14.34 10.61 9.72
N GLU A 213 13.26 10.43 8.97
CA GLU A 213 12.62 11.52 8.23
C GLU A 213 12.10 12.63 9.14
N ARG A 214 11.52 12.28 10.29
CA ARG A 214 10.97 13.23 11.24
C ARG A 214 12.08 13.84 12.08
N TRP A 215 13.10 13.05 12.43
CA TRP A 215 14.31 13.57 13.08
C TRP A 215 15.04 14.60 12.19
N ILE A 216 15.24 14.31 10.91
CA ILE A 216 15.86 15.25 9.95
C ILE A 216 15.01 16.51 9.83
N ALA A 217 13.68 16.37 9.75
CA ALA A 217 12.80 17.52 9.64
C ALA A 217 12.91 18.43 10.88
N ASP A 218 12.92 17.84 12.08
CA ASP A 218 13.00 18.56 13.35
C ASP A 218 14.39 19.17 13.61
N ARG A 219 15.47 18.51 13.17
CA ARG A 219 16.86 18.99 13.26
C ARG A 219 17.34 19.71 12.01
N ALA A 220 16.43 20.14 11.13
CA ALA A 220 16.80 20.78 9.87
C ALA A 220 17.68 22.02 10.06
N GLN A 221 17.45 22.80 11.13
CA GLN A 221 18.26 23.98 11.45
C GLN A 221 19.71 23.61 11.82
N ASP A 222 19.92 22.50 12.53
CA ASP A 222 21.25 22.02 12.92
C ASP A 222 22.01 21.43 11.72
N LEU A 223 21.28 20.84 10.77
CA LEU A 223 21.84 20.31 9.51
C LEU A 223 22.26 21.41 8.53
N PHE A 224 21.70 22.61 8.65
CA PHE A 224 22.02 23.77 7.81
C PHE A 224 22.29 25.02 8.67
N PRO A 225 23.35 25.04 9.48
CA PRO A 225 23.59 26.09 10.47
C PRO A 225 23.78 27.48 9.84
N ASP A 226 24.30 27.55 8.62
CA ASP A 226 24.54 28.80 7.88
C ASP A 226 23.31 29.31 7.11
N ARG A 227 22.15 28.65 7.26
CA ARG A 227 20.91 29.02 6.56
C ARG A 227 19.76 29.18 7.55
N GLU A 228 18.96 30.22 7.35
CA GLU A 228 17.69 30.39 8.04
C GLU A 228 16.67 29.38 7.48
N VAL A 229 16.31 28.37 8.27
CA VAL A 229 15.27 27.41 7.90
C VAL A 229 13.91 28.05 8.13
N ILE A 230 13.15 28.24 7.04
CA ILE A 230 11.81 28.83 7.08
C ILE A 230 10.73 27.75 7.26
N GLU A 231 10.94 26.59 6.65
CA GLU A 231 9.93 25.55 6.59
C GLU A 231 10.60 24.19 6.37
N THR A 232 10.07 23.16 7.01
CA THR A 232 10.58 21.79 6.92
C THR A 232 9.43 20.80 7.03
N PHE A 233 9.44 19.75 6.21
CA PHE A 233 8.48 18.65 6.32
C PHE A 233 8.96 17.40 5.57
N PRO A 234 8.67 16.19 6.08
CA PRO A 234 8.73 14.97 5.30
C PRO A 234 7.67 14.95 4.20
N PHE A 235 8.02 14.43 3.03
CA PHE A 235 7.09 14.23 1.93
C PHE A 235 7.42 12.97 1.11
N LYS A 236 6.39 12.45 0.42
CA LYS A 236 6.48 11.31 -0.49
C LYS A 236 5.62 11.59 -1.71
N ILE A 237 6.10 11.24 -2.89
CA ILE A 237 5.31 11.29 -4.13
C ILE A 237 4.86 9.89 -4.54
N ILE A 238 3.67 9.79 -5.10
CA ILE A 238 3.18 8.58 -5.76
C ILE A 238 3.01 8.89 -7.24
N ARG A 239 3.59 8.04 -8.09
CA ARG A 239 3.47 8.11 -9.54
C ARG A 239 2.54 7.02 -10.05
N ASP A 240 1.95 7.28 -11.20
CA ASP A 240 1.19 6.29 -11.96
C ASP A 240 2.05 5.05 -12.25
N ALA A 241 1.52 3.86 -11.96
CA ALA A 241 2.22 2.60 -12.16
C ALA A 241 2.08 2.04 -13.59
N ASP A 242 1.79 2.87 -14.60
CA ASP A 242 1.53 2.50 -16.01
C ASP A 242 2.63 1.61 -16.65
N LEU A 243 2.58 0.33 -16.30
CA LEU A 243 3.18 -0.81 -16.96
C LEU A 243 2.03 -1.47 -17.72
N ARG A 244 1.69 -0.97 -18.90
CA ARG A 244 0.87 -1.78 -19.81
C ARG A 244 1.75 -2.94 -20.23
N TRP A 245 1.45 -4.12 -19.72
CA TRP A 245 1.80 -5.35 -20.40
C TRP A 245 1.25 -5.25 -21.82
N ARG A 246 2.15 -5.27 -22.81
CA ARG A 246 1.80 -5.20 -24.23
C ARG A 246 2.07 -6.59 -24.80
N PRO A 247 1.06 -7.49 -24.79
CA PRO A 247 1.22 -8.84 -25.30
C PRO A 247 1.49 -8.87 -26.81
N ASP A 248 1.27 -7.75 -27.52
CA ASP A 248 1.46 -7.60 -28.96
C ASP A 248 2.82 -6.97 -29.35
N ASP A 249 3.67 -6.60 -28.38
CA ASP A 249 5.01 -6.05 -28.66
C ASP A 249 6.02 -7.20 -28.86
N GLU A 250 6.91 -7.09 -29.86
CA GLU A 250 7.96 -8.10 -30.17
C GLU A 250 9.06 -8.21 -29.10
N GLU A 251 9.07 -7.31 -28.12
CA GLU A 251 10.05 -7.26 -27.04
C GLU A 251 9.80 -8.34 -25.98
N SER A 252 10.88 -8.96 -25.49
CA SER A 252 10.80 -9.95 -24.42
C SER A 252 10.18 -9.35 -23.15
N LEU A 253 9.50 -10.17 -22.35
CA LEU A 253 8.95 -9.75 -21.05
C LEU A 253 10.04 -9.12 -20.15
N GLU A 254 11.28 -9.60 -20.24
CA GLU A 254 12.42 -9.07 -19.49
C GLU A 254 12.74 -7.62 -19.91
N ASP A 255 12.76 -7.34 -21.21
CA ASP A 255 12.99 -5.99 -21.75
C ASP A 255 11.85 -5.04 -21.38
N GLN A 256 10.59 -5.50 -21.47
CA GLN A 256 9.42 -4.72 -21.04
C GLN A 256 9.47 -4.39 -19.53
N ILE A 257 10.00 -5.29 -18.70
CA ILE A 257 10.23 -5.06 -17.27
C ILE A 257 11.35 -4.03 -17.07
N PHE A 258 12.48 -4.15 -17.75
CA PHE A 258 13.60 -3.21 -17.64
C PHE A 258 13.22 -1.79 -18.11
N GLU A 259 12.56 -1.66 -19.26
CA GLU A 259 12.00 -0.39 -19.72
C GLU A 259 11.00 0.19 -18.72
N GLY A 260 10.14 -0.69 -18.20
CA GLY A 260 9.18 -0.39 -17.16
C GLY A 260 9.78 0.24 -15.91
N VAL A 261 10.91 -0.28 -15.44
CA VAL A 261 11.66 0.26 -14.30
C VAL A 261 12.20 1.66 -14.60
N GLN A 262 12.74 1.91 -15.81
CA GLN A 262 13.24 3.24 -16.21
C GLN A 262 12.11 4.28 -16.37
N ARG A 263 10.94 3.86 -16.86
CA ARG A 263 9.76 4.75 -17.02
C ARG A 263 9.19 5.23 -15.67
N ARG A 264 9.40 4.51 -14.57
CA ARG A 264 8.87 4.88 -13.23
C ARG A 264 9.32 6.24 -12.72
N VAL A 265 10.52 6.71 -13.07
CA VAL A 265 10.98 8.06 -12.66
C VAL A 265 10.28 9.17 -13.47
N ARG A 266 9.83 8.87 -14.69
CA ARG A 266 9.17 9.83 -15.61
C ARG A 266 7.65 9.75 -15.60
N ALA A 267 7.07 8.70 -15.00
CA ALA A 267 5.63 8.53 -14.89
C ALA A 267 4.97 9.72 -14.18
N LYS A 268 3.74 10.08 -14.56
CA LYS A 268 3.06 11.26 -14.01
C LYS A 268 2.87 11.11 -12.50
N VAL A 269 3.17 12.16 -11.73
CA VAL A 269 2.82 12.20 -10.30
C VAL A 269 1.30 12.27 -10.18
N VAL A 270 0.74 11.41 -9.35
CA VAL A 270 -0.72 11.34 -9.10
C VAL A 270 -1.07 11.81 -7.69
N ARG A 271 -0.10 11.84 -6.77
CA ARG A 271 -0.30 12.25 -5.39
C ARG A 271 1.00 12.77 -4.78
N LEU A 272 0.88 13.83 -4.00
CA LEU A 272 1.91 14.31 -3.08
C LEU A 272 1.37 14.17 -1.65
N GLU A 273 2.06 13.39 -0.82
CA GLU A 273 1.78 13.26 0.62
C GLU A 273 2.81 14.08 1.40
N VAL A 274 2.34 14.86 2.37
CA VAL A 274 3.15 15.70 3.24
C VAL A 274 2.77 15.42 4.69
N ASP A 275 3.78 15.13 5.50
CA ASP A 275 3.66 14.96 6.95
C ASP A 275 3.77 16.33 7.63
N SER A 276 2.71 17.10 7.46
CA SER A 276 2.47 18.38 8.11
C SER A 276 1.00 18.74 7.88
N PRO A 277 0.17 18.84 8.93
CA PRO A 277 -1.25 19.17 8.78
C PRO A 277 -1.48 20.64 8.40
N SER A 278 -0.49 21.51 8.62
CA SER A 278 -0.59 22.95 8.44
C SER A 278 -0.55 23.41 6.98
N TYR A 279 -0.93 24.67 6.74
CA TYR A 279 -0.63 25.32 5.47
C TYR A 279 0.88 25.39 5.24
N SER A 280 1.30 25.15 4.00
CA SER A 280 2.71 25.05 3.61
C SER A 280 2.88 25.63 2.20
N GLU A 281 3.62 26.73 2.08
CA GLU A 281 3.98 27.30 0.79
C GLU A 281 4.90 26.36 0.02
N GLY A 282 5.83 25.69 0.71
CA GLY A 282 6.70 24.66 0.15
C GLY A 282 5.90 23.51 -0.45
N ALA A 283 4.87 23.01 0.23
CA ALA A 283 4.04 21.92 -0.27
C ALA A 283 3.25 22.32 -1.51
N LEU A 284 2.72 23.55 -1.57
CA LEU A 284 2.04 24.08 -2.76
C LEU A 284 3.01 24.28 -3.93
N PHE A 285 4.22 24.78 -3.64
CA PHE A 285 5.29 24.88 -4.60
C PHE A 285 5.65 23.49 -5.19
N LEU A 286 5.87 22.49 -4.34
CA LEU A 286 6.16 21.12 -4.77
C LEU A 286 4.99 20.54 -5.59
N ALA A 287 3.75 20.71 -5.15
CA ALA A 287 2.57 20.25 -5.87
C ALA A 287 2.53 20.85 -7.28
N THR A 288 2.68 22.18 -7.38
CA THR A 288 2.69 22.90 -8.66
C THR A 288 3.81 22.42 -9.57
N ALA A 289 5.03 22.27 -9.02
CA ALA A 289 6.19 21.85 -9.78
C ALA A 289 6.10 20.39 -10.26
N PHE A 290 5.36 19.53 -9.56
CA PHE A 290 5.03 18.17 -10.00
C PHE A 290 3.81 18.09 -10.93
N GLY A 291 3.21 19.23 -11.30
CA GLY A 291 2.04 19.29 -12.17
C GLY A 291 0.75 18.77 -11.51
N LEU A 292 0.66 18.92 -10.19
CA LEU A 292 -0.49 18.57 -9.37
C LEU A 292 -1.32 19.82 -9.07
N ASP A 293 -2.64 19.65 -9.05
CA ASP A 293 -3.52 20.62 -8.42
C ASP A 293 -3.65 20.34 -6.90
N SER A 294 -4.32 21.24 -6.19
CA SER A 294 -4.53 21.11 -4.73
C SER A 294 -5.32 19.85 -4.34
N SER A 295 -6.08 19.24 -5.27
CA SER A 295 -6.83 18.01 -5.02
C SER A 295 -5.95 16.76 -4.97
N ALA A 296 -4.71 16.85 -5.47
CA ALA A 296 -3.71 15.78 -5.40
C ALA A 296 -2.62 16.02 -4.31
N LEU A 297 -2.71 17.12 -3.56
CA LEU A 297 -1.90 17.39 -2.37
C LEU A 297 -2.62 16.90 -1.10
N TYR A 298 -2.03 15.95 -0.41
CA TYR A 298 -2.53 15.35 0.83
C TYR A 298 -1.61 15.73 1.98
N ARG A 299 -2.20 16.29 3.04
CA ARG A 299 -1.53 16.77 4.24
C ARG A 299 -2.16 16.10 5.44
N PHE A 300 -1.33 15.61 6.34
CA PHE A 300 -1.77 14.93 7.54
C PHE A 300 -0.63 14.91 8.56
N ASP A 301 -0.95 14.66 9.83
CA ASP A 301 0.03 14.38 10.89
C ASP A 301 0.12 12.87 11.07
N LEU A 302 1.00 12.23 10.29
CA LEU A 302 1.22 10.79 10.30
C LEU A 302 2.57 10.53 9.64
N PRO A 303 3.50 9.81 10.30
CA PRO A 303 4.74 9.40 9.68
C PRO A 303 4.48 8.71 8.34
N LEU A 304 5.19 9.14 7.29
CA LEU A 304 4.97 8.61 5.96
C LEU A 304 5.48 7.17 5.85
N ASP A 305 4.95 6.47 4.85
CA ASP A 305 5.42 5.14 4.44
C ASP A 305 5.41 4.08 5.56
N LEU A 306 4.36 3.91 6.38
CA LEU A 306 4.37 2.98 7.54
C LEU A 306 4.88 1.53 7.29
N ARG A 307 4.98 1.07 6.05
CA ARG A 307 5.49 -0.24 5.61
C ARG A 307 6.83 -0.66 6.25
N THR A 308 7.79 0.23 6.50
CA THR A 308 9.06 -0.16 7.17
C THR A 308 8.83 -0.60 8.63
N LEU A 309 7.77 -0.11 9.28
CA LEU A 309 7.42 -0.52 10.65
C LEU A 309 7.00 -2.00 10.75
N ALA A 310 6.54 -2.60 9.63
CA ALA A 310 6.13 -4.00 9.60
C ALA A 310 7.31 -4.97 9.82
N ARG A 311 8.54 -4.50 9.62
CA ARG A 311 9.78 -5.30 9.66
C ARG A 311 10.43 -5.32 11.04
N LEU A 312 9.81 -4.69 12.04
CA LEU A 312 10.23 -4.80 13.42
C LEU A 312 10.13 -6.26 13.88
N ASP A 313 11.27 -6.95 13.89
CA ASP A 313 11.37 -8.31 14.41
C ASP A 313 11.77 -8.26 15.88
N ILE A 314 10.76 -8.27 16.74
CA ILE A 314 10.94 -8.29 18.19
C ILE A 314 10.33 -9.59 18.71
N PRO A 315 11.17 -10.57 19.10
CA PRO A 315 10.73 -11.88 19.53
C PRO A 315 10.20 -11.82 20.96
N LYS A 316 9.06 -11.13 21.15
CA LYS A 316 8.36 -11.05 22.43
C LYS A 316 7.03 -11.80 22.34
N PRO A 317 6.80 -12.83 23.20
CA PRO A 317 5.53 -13.55 23.23
C PRO A 317 4.33 -12.62 23.46
N GLY A 318 3.19 -12.93 22.86
CA GLY A 318 1.94 -12.19 23.06
C GLY A 318 1.77 -10.92 22.21
N LEU A 319 2.82 -10.43 21.54
CA LEU A 319 2.71 -9.26 20.66
C LEU A 319 2.32 -9.60 19.22
N ARG A 320 2.36 -10.88 18.85
CA ARG A 320 2.00 -11.41 17.53
C ARG A 320 0.94 -12.51 17.66
N TYR A 321 0.23 -12.79 16.58
CA TYR A 321 -0.58 -14.00 16.52
C TYR A 321 0.32 -15.24 16.64
N PRO A 322 -0.16 -16.33 17.28
CA PRO A 322 0.52 -17.61 17.21
C PRO A 322 0.75 -18.01 15.74
N PRO A 323 1.95 -18.49 15.38
CA PRO A 323 2.20 -18.93 14.02
C PRO A 323 1.25 -20.08 13.67
N ILE A 324 0.70 -20.05 12.46
CA ILE A 324 -0.07 -21.17 11.90
C ILE A 324 0.94 -22.16 11.34
N GLU A 325 1.04 -23.35 11.93
CA GLU A 325 1.86 -24.44 11.39
C GLU A 325 1.08 -25.22 10.33
N PRO A 326 1.48 -25.16 9.04
CA PRO A 326 0.79 -25.87 7.98
C PRO A 326 0.88 -27.38 8.19
N GLN A 327 -0.25 -28.06 8.13
CA GLN A 327 -0.36 -29.48 8.35
C GLN A 327 -0.22 -30.25 7.03
N VAL A 328 0.32 -31.45 7.11
CA VAL A 328 0.28 -32.41 6.00
C VAL A 328 -1.00 -33.24 6.14
N PRO A 329 -1.95 -33.16 5.17
CA PRO A 329 -3.18 -33.96 5.21
C PRO A 329 -2.88 -35.46 5.19
N ALA A 330 -3.76 -36.24 5.79
CA ALA A 330 -3.57 -37.68 5.97
C ALA A 330 -3.12 -38.45 4.69
N PRO A 331 -3.66 -38.18 3.48
CA PRO A 331 -3.21 -38.85 2.27
C PRO A 331 -1.72 -38.66 1.95
N PHE A 332 -1.13 -37.51 2.30
CA PHE A 332 0.26 -37.16 1.98
C PHE A 332 1.25 -37.48 3.11
N ARG A 333 0.78 -37.97 4.27
CA ARG A 333 1.66 -38.34 5.40
C ARG A 333 2.48 -39.59 5.13
N LYS A 334 1.97 -40.49 4.29
CA LYS A 334 2.68 -41.72 3.91
C LYS A 334 3.49 -41.47 2.64
N PRO A 335 4.70 -42.05 2.53
CA PRO A 335 5.47 -42.00 1.29
C PRO A 335 4.66 -42.66 0.18
N SER A 336 4.05 -41.84 -0.66
CA SER A 336 3.27 -42.27 -1.81
C SER A 336 3.35 -41.19 -2.87
N SER A 337 3.29 -41.61 -4.13
CA SER A 337 3.33 -40.64 -5.23
C SER A 337 2.07 -39.79 -5.19
N ALA A 338 2.23 -38.47 -5.27
CA ALA A 338 1.08 -37.56 -5.35
C ALA A 338 0.17 -37.89 -6.56
N PHE A 339 0.73 -38.45 -7.65
CA PHE A 339 -0.06 -38.98 -8.77
C PHE A 339 -0.98 -40.14 -8.36
N GLU A 340 -0.51 -41.04 -7.50
CA GLU A 340 -1.32 -42.17 -7.03
C GLU A 340 -2.42 -41.71 -6.09
N ILE A 341 -2.12 -40.73 -5.23
CA ILE A 341 -3.10 -40.13 -4.32
C ILE A 341 -4.24 -39.51 -5.14
N VAL A 342 -3.89 -38.63 -6.09
CA VAL A 342 -4.88 -37.91 -6.91
C VAL A 342 -5.65 -38.87 -7.84
N ARG A 343 -5.01 -39.95 -8.34
CA ARG A 343 -5.70 -40.97 -9.15
C ARG A 343 -6.81 -41.68 -8.37
N ARG A 344 -6.68 -41.81 -7.06
CA ARG A 344 -7.69 -42.46 -6.22
C ARG A 344 -8.88 -41.55 -5.92
N LYS A 345 -8.61 -40.26 -5.68
CA LYS A 345 -9.64 -39.28 -5.32
C LYS A 345 -9.12 -37.86 -5.51
N ASP A 346 -10.02 -36.96 -5.89
CA ASP A 346 -9.76 -35.52 -5.87
C ASP A 346 -9.33 -35.04 -4.48
N ILE A 347 -8.35 -34.13 -4.47
CA ILE A 347 -7.76 -33.55 -3.27
C ILE A 347 -8.00 -32.04 -3.29
N LEU A 348 -8.58 -31.53 -2.22
CA LEU A 348 -8.64 -30.10 -1.93
C LEU A 348 -7.60 -29.77 -0.86
N LEU A 349 -6.74 -28.78 -1.14
CA LEU A 349 -5.81 -28.20 -0.17
C LEU A 349 -6.32 -26.82 0.24
N HIS A 350 -6.39 -26.55 1.54
CA HIS A 350 -6.83 -25.29 2.11
C HIS A 350 -5.65 -24.53 2.72
N HIS A 351 -5.08 -23.60 1.95
CA HIS A 351 -4.00 -22.74 2.43
C HIS A 351 -4.55 -21.56 3.27
N PRO A 352 -3.82 -21.11 4.32
CA PRO A 352 -2.46 -21.51 4.71
C PRO A 352 -2.39 -22.74 5.64
N TYR A 353 -3.51 -23.42 5.92
CA TYR A 353 -3.57 -24.52 6.90
C TYR A 353 -2.95 -25.83 6.40
N ASP A 354 -3.05 -26.11 5.11
CA ASP A 354 -2.38 -27.25 4.48
C ASP A 354 -1.03 -26.84 3.89
N ALA A 355 -0.03 -27.70 4.02
CA ALA A 355 1.34 -27.44 3.57
C ALA A 355 1.41 -27.23 2.04
N PHE A 356 1.87 -26.06 1.61
CA PHE A 356 2.07 -25.73 0.18
C PHE A 356 3.17 -26.57 -0.47
N ASP A 357 4.11 -27.10 0.33
CA ASP A 357 5.18 -28.01 -0.12
C ASP A 357 4.64 -29.25 -0.85
N ILE A 358 3.38 -29.64 -0.63
CA ILE A 358 2.70 -30.71 -1.37
C ILE A 358 2.63 -30.37 -2.88
N VAL A 359 2.28 -29.13 -3.22
CA VAL A 359 2.21 -28.66 -4.61
C VAL A 359 3.61 -28.63 -5.23
N VAL A 360 4.60 -28.15 -4.48
CA VAL A 360 6.01 -28.11 -4.92
C VAL A 360 6.52 -29.52 -5.22
N LYS A 361 6.31 -30.47 -4.30
CA LYS A 361 6.69 -31.88 -4.47
C LYS A 361 5.96 -32.55 -5.64
N PHE A 362 4.68 -32.22 -5.86
CA PHE A 362 3.95 -32.72 -7.02
C PHE A 362 4.57 -32.25 -8.34
N MET A 363 4.92 -30.96 -8.44
CA MET A 363 5.61 -30.40 -9.62
C MET A 363 7.00 -31.00 -9.81
N GLN A 364 7.77 -31.17 -8.73
CA GLN A 364 9.10 -31.81 -8.78
C GLN A 364 9.03 -33.27 -9.21
N ALA A 365 8.02 -34.02 -8.74
CA ALA A 365 7.79 -35.39 -9.17
C ALA A 365 7.40 -35.43 -10.65
N ALA A 366 6.53 -34.53 -11.09
CA ALA A 366 6.13 -34.41 -12.49
C ALA A 366 7.31 -34.12 -13.43
N ALA A 367 8.25 -33.27 -13.01
CA ALA A 367 9.43 -32.94 -13.79
C ALA A 367 10.42 -34.11 -13.95
N LYS A 368 10.38 -35.11 -13.06
CA LYS A 368 11.30 -36.27 -13.06
C LYS A 368 10.66 -37.56 -13.58
N ASP A 369 9.33 -37.61 -13.68
CA ASP A 369 8.60 -38.81 -14.06
C ASP A 369 8.62 -38.99 -15.60
N PRO A 370 9.23 -40.06 -16.13
CA PRO A 370 9.27 -40.30 -17.59
C PRO A 370 7.88 -40.54 -18.20
N GLY A 371 6.86 -40.83 -17.39
CA GLY A 371 5.47 -40.94 -17.83
C GLY A 371 4.79 -39.60 -18.09
N VAL A 372 5.35 -38.49 -17.58
CA VAL A 372 4.82 -37.14 -17.81
C VAL A 372 5.30 -36.62 -19.15
N ARG A 373 4.36 -36.38 -20.08
CA ARG A 373 4.68 -35.90 -21.44
C ARG A 373 4.73 -34.39 -21.55
N ARG A 374 3.89 -33.69 -20.79
CA ARG A 374 3.71 -32.24 -20.84
C ARG A 374 3.25 -31.73 -19.48
N ILE A 375 3.72 -30.55 -19.10
CA ILE A 375 3.27 -29.80 -17.93
C ILE A 375 2.77 -28.45 -18.44
N TYR A 376 1.55 -28.08 -18.07
CA TYR A 376 1.00 -26.76 -18.34
C TYR A 376 0.71 -26.08 -17.00
N HIS A 377 1.09 -24.81 -16.91
CA HIS A 377 0.84 -23.95 -15.76
C HIS A 377 0.57 -22.54 -16.28
N THR A 378 -0.29 -21.78 -15.61
CA THR A 378 -0.63 -20.40 -15.97
C THR A 378 0.37 -19.40 -15.43
#